data_AF-I3D1B6-F1
#
_entry.id   AF-I3D1B6-F1
#
_cell.length_a   1.000
_cell.length_b   1.000
_cell.length_c   1.000
_cell.angle_alpha   90.00
_cell.angle_beta   90.00
_cell.angle_gamma   90.00
#
_symmetry.space_group_name_H-M   'P 1'
#
loop_
_entity.id
_entity.type
_entity.pdbx_description
1 polymer ?
#
loop_
_entity_poly.entity_id
_entity_poly.type
_entity_poly.pdbx_seq_one_letter_code
_entity_poly.pdbx_strand_id
1 'polypeptide(L)'
;MKPVILAAIVIPIIITIFFLTLVFPLTQKQNLNDSDEKLLPRDEIIWQKLQKTYLEQECREKYVGQLDKMEECFDRVKEEQRLNPPVELMP
;
A
#
# COMPACT_ATOMS: atom_id res chain seq x y z
N MET A 1 24.90 -38.21 -23.71
CA MET A 1 23.51 -37.73 -23.53
C MET A 1 23.28 -36.57 -24.49
N LYS A 2 22.17 -36.53 -25.22
CA LYS A 2 21.92 -35.52 -26.27
C LYS A 2 21.86 -34.11 -25.61
N PRO A 3 22.47 -33.07 -26.21
CA PRO A 3 22.55 -31.72 -25.61
C PRO A 3 21.19 -31.11 -25.27
N VAL A 4 20.13 -31.56 -25.96
CA VAL A 4 18.74 -31.21 -25.72
C VAL A 4 18.27 -31.58 -24.30
N ILE A 5 18.73 -32.73 -23.79
CA ILE A 5 18.34 -33.22 -22.45
C ILE A 5 19.00 -32.36 -21.37
N LEU A 6 20.22 -31.87 -21.61
CA LEU A 6 20.93 -30.98 -20.69
C LEU A 6 20.24 -29.61 -20.61
N ALA A 7 19.87 -29.04 -21.77
CA ALA A 7 19.17 -27.76 -21.83
C ALA A 7 17.79 -27.80 -21.16
N ALA A 8 17.05 -28.90 -21.32
CA ALA A 8 15.74 -29.09 -20.72
C ALA A 8 15.75 -29.10 -19.18
N ILE A 9 16.89 -29.43 -18.56
CA ILE A 9 17.05 -29.45 -17.09
C ILE A 9 17.61 -28.13 -16.58
N VAL A 10 18.55 -27.52 -17.30
CA VAL A 10 19.23 -26.30 -16.86
C VAL A 10 18.32 -25.06 -16.92
N ILE A 11 17.51 -24.94 -17.96
CA ILE A 11 16.59 -23.80 -18.15
C ILE A 11 15.58 -23.65 -17.01
N PRO A 12 14.83 -24.69 -16.59
CA PRO A 12 13.88 -24.54 -15.50
C PRO A 12 14.54 -24.21 -14.16
N ILE A 13 15.77 -24.69 -13.91
CA ILE A 13 16.51 -24.37 -12.67
C ILE A 13 16.86 -22.87 -12.63
N ILE A 14 17.34 -22.31 -13.74
CA ILE A 14 17.67 -20.88 -13.83
C ILE A 14 16.41 -20.03 -13.63
N ILE A 15 15.29 -20.39 -14.26
CA ILE A 15 14.01 -19.71 -14.08
C ILE A 15 13.56 -19.77 -12.62
N THR A 16 13.68 -20.93 -11.97
CA THR A 16 13.29 -21.09 -10.56
C THR A 16 14.14 -20.20 -9.63
N ILE A 17 15.46 -20.13 -9.85
CA ILE A 17 16.35 -19.27 -9.06
C ILE A 17 16.03 -17.79 -9.31
N PHE A 18 15.75 -17.40 -10.55
CA PHE A 18 15.36 -16.03 -10.90
C PHE A 18 14.04 -15.60 -10.25
N PHE A 19 13.05 -16.50 -10.21
CA PHE A 19 11.79 -16.26 -9.49
C PHE A 19 12.02 -16.17 -7.96
N LEU A 20 12.89 -17.01 -7.40
CA LEU A 20 13.24 -16.95 -5.97
C LEU A 20 13.99 -15.66 -5.61
N THR A 21 14.84 -15.11 -6.47
CA THR A 21 15.59 -13.88 -6.12
C THR A 21 14.79 -12.60 -6.36
N LEU A 22 13.87 -12.57 -7.34
CA LEU A 22 13.10 -11.36 -7.66
C LEU A 22 11.73 -11.31 -6.98
N VAL A 23 11.04 -12.44 -6.82
CA VAL A 23 9.67 -12.47 -6.30
C VAL A 23 9.63 -12.70 -4.78
N PHE A 24 10.57 -13.46 -4.23
CA PHE A 24 10.65 -13.70 -2.77
C PHE A 24 10.87 -12.43 -1.92
N PRO A 25 11.67 -11.42 -2.30
CA PRO A 25 11.77 -10.19 -1.52
C PRO A 25 10.47 -9.37 -1.49
N LEU A 26 9.58 -9.54 -2.48
CA LEU A 26 8.24 -8.93 -2.44
C LEU A 26 7.34 -9.60 -1.38
N THR A 27 7.52 -10.91 -1.13
CA THR A 27 6.77 -11.65 -0.11
C THR A 27 7.37 -11.48 1.29
N GLN A 28 8.69 -11.25 1.41
CA GLN A 28 9.33 -11.01 2.71
C GLN A 28 8.90 -9.67 3.35
N LYS A 29 8.44 -8.68 2.56
CA LYS A 29 7.83 -7.46 3.09
C LYS A 29 6.54 -7.72 3.89
N GLN A 30 5.93 -8.90 3.77
CA GLN A 30 4.77 -9.32 4.57
C GLN A 30 5.14 -10.13 5.84
N ASN A 31 6.43 -10.40 6.08
CA ASN A 31 6.92 -11.15 7.25
C ASN A 31 7.83 -10.30 8.16
N LEU A 32 7.59 -8.99 8.24
CA LEU A 32 7.96 -8.23 9.43
C LEU A 32 6.81 -8.36 10.42
N ASN A 33 6.85 -9.42 11.22
CA ASN A 33 6.04 -9.62 12.41
C ASN A 33 7.02 -10.10 13.49
N ASP A 34 7.87 -9.21 14.01
CA ASP A 34 8.51 -9.42 15.33
C ASP A 34 9.10 -8.16 15.98
N SER A 35 8.68 -6.96 15.58
CA SER A 35 9.11 -5.71 16.26
C SER A 35 7.99 -4.68 16.42
N ASP A 36 6.75 -5.06 16.10
CA ASP A 36 5.61 -4.15 15.94
C ASP A 36 4.79 -3.90 17.22
N GLU A 37 5.23 -4.34 18.39
CA GLU A 37 4.48 -4.05 19.63
C GLU A 37 4.73 -2.62 20.16
N LYS A 38 5.66 -1.85 19.57
CA LYS A 38 5.98 -0.47 20.01
C LYS A 38 5.89 0.63 18.94
N LEU A 39 5.48 0.33 17.70
CA LEU A 39 5.42 1.30 16.60
C LEU A 39 4.02 1.56 15.99
N LEU A 40 2.98 0.91 16.53
CA LEU A 40 1.59 1.02 16.07
C LEU A 40 1.04 2.45 15.88
N PRO A 41 1.27 3.43 16.79
CA PRO A 41 0.58 4.72 16.66
C PRO A 41 1.10 5.54 15.47
N ARG A 42 2.35 5.36 15.04
CA ARG A 42 2.93 6.16 13.95
C ARG A 42 2.35 5.77 12.59
N ASP A 43 2.25 4.48 12.32
CA ASP A 43 1.80 4.00 11.01
C ASP A 43 0.31 4.27 10.80
N GLU A 44 -0.50 4.14 11.85
CA GLU A 44 -1.93 4.46 11.80
C GLU A 44 -2.18 5.94 11.47
N ILE A 45 -1.42 6.87 12.06
CA ILE A 45 -1.50 8.31 11.75
C ILE A 45 -1.10 8.57 10.29
N ILE A 46 -0.06 7.91 9.79
CA ILE A 46 0.38 8.05 8.41
C ILE A 46 -0.71 7.54 7.46
N TRP A 47 -1.31 6.39 7.74
CA TRP A 47 -2.40 5.82 6.96
C TRP A 47 -3.62 6.74 6.92
N GLN A 48 -4.03 7.29 8.07
CA GLN A 48 -5.15 8.21 8.11
C GLN A 48 -4.88 9.51 7.35
N LYS A 49 -3.66 10.04 7.42
CA LYS A 49 -3.26 11.22 6.64
C LYS A 49 -3.23 10.93 5.14
N LEU A 50 -2.76 9.75 4.76
CA LEU A 50 -2.76 9.31 3.36
C LEU A 50 -4.19 9.15 2.84
N GLN A 51 -5.06 8.51 3.62
CA GLN A 51 -6.47 8.33 3.30
C GLN A 51 -7.17 9.67 3.05
N LYS A 52 -6.93 10.67 3.92
CA LYS A 52 -7.43 12.05 3.70
C LYS A 52 -7.05 12.57 2.33
N THR A 53 -5.75 12.52 2.04
CA THR A 53 -5.17 13.12 0.84
C THR A 53 -5.74 12.47 -0.41
N TYR A 54 -5.89 11.13 -0.37
CA TYR A 54 -6.49 10.36 -1.44
C TYR A 54 -7.95 10.75 -1.68
N LEU A 55 -8.78 10.81 -0.63
CA LEU A 55 -10.19 11.17 -0.75
C LEU A 55 -10.39 12.62 -1.22
N GLU A 56 -9.55 13.54 -0.74
CA GLU A 56 -9.57 14.93 -1.22
C GLU A 56 -9.18 15.04 -2.69
N GLN A 57 -8.21 14.25 -3.16
CA GLN A 57 -7.84 14.19 -4.57
C GLN A 57 -8.98 13.61 -5.41
N GLU A 58 -9.62 12.53 -4.94
CA GLU A 58 -10.80 11.94 -5.60
C GLU A 58 -11.93 12.97 -5.73
N CYS A 59 -12.20 13.77 -4.68
CA CYS A 59 -13.20 14.85 -4.75
C CYS A 59 -12.88 15.86 -5.85
N ARG A 60 -11.59 16.25 -6.00
CA ARG A 60 -11.17 17.18 -7.06
C ARG A 60 -11.35 16.57 -8.43
N GLU A 61 -10.90 15.33 -8.63
CA GLU A 61 -10.95 14.64 -9.93
C GLU A 61 -12.38 14.34 -10.37
N LYS A 62 -13.25 13.95 -9.43
CA LYS A 62 -14.64 13.56 -9.72
C LYS A 62 -15.55 14.76 -9.99
N TYR A 63 -15.32 15.87 -9.29
CA TYR A 63 -16.18 17.05 -9.35
C TYR A 63 -15.49 18.28 -9.98
N VAL A 64 -14.49 18.07 -10.85
CA VAL A 64 -13.87 19.16 -11.63
C VAL A 64 -14.96 20.00 -12.30
N GLY A 65 -14.92 21.31 -12.07
CA GLY A 65 -15.85 22.28 -12.65
C GLY A 65 -17.26 22.30 -12.03
N GLN A 66 -17.53 21.46 -11.03
CA GLN A 66 -18.79 21.43 -10.26
C GLN A 66 -18.53 21.82 -8.81
N LEU A 67 -18.38 23.12 -8.56
CA LEU A 67 -17.98 23.67 -7.26
C LEU A 67 -18.86 23.19 -6.10
N ASP A 68 -20.18 23.23 -6.24
CA ASP A 68 -21.12 22.85 -5.18
C ASP A 68 -20.96 21.38 -4.75
N LYS A 69 -20.80 20.48 -5.73
CA LYS A 69 -20.60 19.05 -5.45
C LYS A 69 -19.21 18.74 -4.90
N MET A 70 -18.23 19.54 -5.31
CA MET A 70 -16.87 19.43 -4.80
C MET A 70 -16.83 19.86 -3.33
N GLU A 71 -17.52 20.94 -2.96
CA GLU A 71 -17.67 21.39 -1.58
C GLU A 71 -18.38 20.33 -0.71
N GLU A 72 -19.51 19.81 -1.17
CA GLU A 72 -20.22 18.72 -0.49
C GLU A 72 -19.34 17.47 -0.29
N CYS A 73 -18.50 17.15 -1.27
CA CYS A 73 -17.54 16.05 -1.18
C CYS A 73 -16.50 16.29 -0.09
N PHE A 74 -15.92 17.50 -0.03
CA PHE A 74 -14.95 17.84 1.00
C PHE A 74 -15.56 17.86 2.41
N ASP A 75 -16.79 18.35 2.55
CA ASP A 75 -17.50 18.34 3.82
C ASP A 75 -17.75 16.93 4.34
N ARG A 76 -18.13 16.01 3.45
CA ARG A 76 -18.25 14.58 3.81
C ARG A 76 -16.91 14.00 4.26
N VAL A 77 -15.83 14.23 3.52
CA VAL A 77 -14.49 13.74 3.90
C VAL A 77 -14.07 14.29 5.26
N LYS A 78 -14.36 15.57 5.52
CA LYS A 78 -14.08 16.20 6.82
C LYS A 78 -14.89 15.59 7.95
N GLU A 79 -16.16 15.26 7.72
CA GLU A 79 -17.01 14.61 8.72
C GLU A 79 -16.55 13.17 9.01
N GLU A 80 -16.15 12.43 7.99
CA GLU A 80 -15.54 11.09 8.14
C GLU A 80 -14.27 11.15 9.01
N GLN A 81 -13.43 12.17 8.83
CA GLN A 81 -12.27 12.40 9.68
C GLN A 81 -12.61 12.81 11.12
N ARG A 82 -13.71 13.55 11.31
CA ARG A 82 -14.18 13.94 12.64
C ARG A 82 -14.62 12.72 13.44
N LEU A 83 -15.25 11.74 12.77
CA LEU A 83 -15.69 10.48 13.38
C LEU A 83 -14.53 9.55 13.68
N ASN A 84 -13.42 9.65 12.93
CA ASN A 84 -12.22 8.85 13.13
C ASN A 84 -10.95 9.73 13.16
N PRO A 85 -10.71 10.46 14.26
CA PRO A 85 -9.56 11.35 14.34
C PRO A 85 -8.23 10.58 14.38
N PRO A 86 -7.13 11.19 13.90
CA PRO A 86 -5.80 10.63 14.08
C PRO A 86 -5.51 10.45 15.55
N VAL A 87 -5.16 9.21 15.90
CA VAL A 87 -4.71 8.85 17.24
C VAL A 87 -3.54 9.76 17.56
N GLU A 88 -3.72 10.71 18.46
CA GLU A 88 -2.62 11.59 18.86
C GLU A 88 -1.52 10.72 19.48
N LEU A 89 -0.30 10.81 18.94
CA LEU A 89 0.88 10.33 19.63
C LEU A 89 0.95 11.12 20.95
N MET A 90 0.46 10.53 22.04
CA MET A 90 0.67 11.08 23.38
C MET A 90 2.19 11.29 23.58
N PRO A 91 2.61 12.48 24.04
CA PRO A 91 4.01 12.72 24.39
C PRO A 91 4.46 11.90 25.61
#